data_AF-F6IJB0-F1
#
_entry.id   AF-F6IJB0-F1
#
_cell.length_a   1.000
_cell.length_b   1.000
_cell.length_c   1.000
_cell.angle_alpha   90.00
_cell.angle_beta   90.00
_cell.angle_gamma   90.00
#
_symmetry.space_group_name_H-M   'P 1'
#
loop_
_entity.id
_entity.type
_entity.pdbx_description
1 polymer ?
#
loop_
_entity_poly.entity_id
_entity_poly.type
_entity_poly.pdbx_seq_one_letter_code
_entity_poly.pdbx_strand_id
1 'polypeptide(L)'
;MPLKSIVIALLFLSACKSTEPPKFYPSPLDLETVAQAKPKPTAAILTDPKANDMYNHEVEAWGDRIHAAGLRLCRFYQNLGQAVDCSPGPATVPAPAPDARQEPVHTP
;
A
#
# COMPACT_ATOMS: atom_id res chain seq x y z
N MET A 1 -23.09 -54.52 -12.86
CA MET A 1 -22.63 -53.14 -13.16
C MET A 1 -23.31 -52.19 -12.19
N PRO A 2 -22.66 -51.72 -11.10
CA PRO A 2 -22.90 -50.31 -10.74
C PRO A 2 -21.73 -49.57 -10.06
N LEU A 3 -20.65 -50.25 -9.65
CA LEU A 3 -19.63 -49.62 -8.81
C LEU A 3 -18.86 -48.49 -9.55
N LYS A 4 -18.59 -48.66 -10.84
CA LYS A 4 -17.95 -47.63 -11.68
C LYS A 4 -18.83 -46.39 -11.88
N SER A 5 -20.15 -46.55 -11.91
CA SER A 5 -21.09 -45.45 -12.11
C SER A 5 -21.22 -44.56 -10.85
N ILE A 6 -21.06 -45.15 -9.66
CA ILE A 6 -21.11 -44.41 -8.38
C ILE A 6 -19.87 -43.51 -8.21
N VAL A 7 -18.70 -43.98 -8.63
CA VAL A 7 -17.43 -43.22 -8.53
C VAL A 7 -17.45 -41.97 -9.42
N ILE A 8 -18.07 -42.04 -10.60
CA ILE A 8 -18.17 -40.89 -11.51
C ILE A 8 -19.13 -39.83 -10.95
N ALA A 9 -20.26 -40.24 -10.36
CA ALA A 9 -21.22 -39.33 -9.75
C ALA A 9 -20.64 -38.55 -8.55
N LEU A 10 -19.75 -39.18 -7.77
CA LEU A 10 -19.09 -38.56 -6.62
C LEU A 10 -18.07 -37.47 -7.01
N LEU A 11 -17.45 -37.56 -8.19
CA LEU A 11 -16.47 -36.56 -8.65
C LEU A 11 -17.13 -35.23 -9.06
N PHE A 12 -18.37 -35.26 -9.57
CA PHE A 12 -19.10 -34.06 -9.98
C PHE A 12 -19.63 -33.21 -8.80
N LEU A 13 -19.68 -33.76 -7.59
CA LEU A 13 -20.11 -33.05 -6.38
C LEU A 13 -19.00 -32.19 -5.74
N SER A 14 -17.75 -32.27 -6.22
CA SER A 14 -16.64 -31.48 -5.67
C SER A 14 -16.51 -30.07 -6.26
N ALA A 15 -17.30 -29.73 -7.29
CA ALA A 15 -17.35 -28.39 -7.86
C ALA A 15 -18.31 -27.45 -7.10
N CYS A 16 -18.28 -27.47 -5.77
CA CYS A 16 -18.81 -26.36 -4.99
C CYS A 16 -17.87 -25.17 -5.22
N LYS A 17 -18.26 -24.26 -6.11
CA LYS A 17 -17.72 -22.90 -6.10
C LYS A 17 -17.91 -22.40 -4.68
N SER A 18 -16.81 -22.27 -3.93
CA SER A 18 -16.85 -21.72 -2.58
C SER A 18 -17.42 -20.32 -2.71
N THR A 19 -18.73 -20.19 -2.46
CA THR A 19 -19.39 -18.91 -2.25
C THR A 19 -19.01 -18.49 -0.84
N GLU A 20 -17.73 -18.19 -0.63
CA GLU A 20 -17.36 -17.40 0.52
C GLU A 20 -18.19 -16.11 0.41
N PRO A 21 -18.93 -15.76 1.47
CA PRO A 21 -19.65 -14.50 1.47
C PRO A 21 -18.64 -13.38 1.16
N PRO A 22 -19.02 -12.38 0.35
CA PRO A 22 -18.12 -11.28 0.03
C PRO A 22 -17.56 -10.72 1.33
N LYS A 23 -16.23 -10.60 1.41
CA LYS A 23 -15.57 -10.01 2.57
C LYS A 23 -16.05 -8.57 2.70
N PHE A 24 -16.86 -8.30 3.70
CA PHE A 24 -17.37 -6.95 3.98
C PHE A 24 -16.33 -6.03 4.64
N TYR A 25 -15.21 -6.59 5.09
CA TYR A 25 -14.16 -5.87 5.79
C TYR A 25 -12.82 -6.03 5.07
N PRO A 26 -11.99 -4.97 5.04
CA PRO A 26 -10.63 -5.07 4.52
C PRO A 26 -9.76 -5.93 5.44
N SER A 27 -8.56 -6.26 4.98
CA SER A 27 -7.55 -6.94 5.81
C SER A 27 -7.20 -6.08 7.03
N PRO A 28 -7.34 -6.59 8.27
CA PRO A 28 -6.87 -5.88 9.47
C PRO A 28 -5.38 -5.55 9.41
N LEU A 29 -4.58 -6.43 8.82
CA LEU A 29 -3.14 -6.20 8.64
C LEU A 29 -2.86 -5.00 7.75
N ASP A 30 -3.67 -4.78 6.71
CA ASP A 30 -3.50 -3.62 5.85
C ASP A 30 -3.91 -2.33 6.57
N LEU A 31 -4.98 -2.37 7.37
CA LEU A 31 -5.40 -1.25 8.23
C LEU A 31 -4.32 -0.89 9.25
N GLU A 32 -3.76 -1.90 9.94
CA GLU A 32 -2.66 -1.72 10.89
C GLU A 32 -1.42 -1.15 10.19
N THR A 33 -1.10 -1.64 8.99
CA THR A 33 0.06 -1.18 8.21
C THR A 33 -0.07 0.29 7.84
N VAL A 34 -1.21 0.71 7.28
CA VAL A 34 -1.41 2.13 6.92
C VAL A 34 -1.53 3.06 8.13
N ALA A 35 -1.86 2.51 9.31
CA ALA A 35 -1.87 3.25 10.57
C ALA A 35 -0.49 3.36 11.24
N GLN A 36 0.55 2.71 10.71
CA GLN A 36 1.91 2.80 11.26
C GLN A 36 2.44 4.24 11.18
N ALA A 37 2.89 4.76 12.32
CA ALA A 37 3.51 6.07 12.37
C ALA A 37 4.80 6.12 11.52
N LYS A 38 5.03 7.26 10.86
CA LYS A 38 6.30 7.54 10.18
C LYS A 38 7.48 7.47 11.17
N PRO A 39 8.64 6.93 10.78
CA PRO A 39 9.85 6.99 11.59
C PRO A 39 10.15 8.42 12.04
N LYS A 40 10.36 8.60 13.35
CA LYS A 40 10.67 9.90 13.94
C LYS A 40 12.16 10.21 13.76
N PRO A 41 12.52 11.38 13.19
CA PRO A 41 13.92 11.77 13.10
C PRO A 41 14.52 11.99 14.50
N THR A 42 15.81 11.71 14.65
CA THR A 42 16.59 12.03 15.86
C THR A 42 17.56 13.17 15.57
N ALA A 43 18.07 13.84 16.61
CA ALA A 43 19.03 14.94 16.41
C ALA A 43 20.34 14.48 15.72
N ALA A 44 20.69 13.20 15.84
CA ALA A 44 21.92 12.65 15.26
C ALA A 44 21.97 12.75 13.74
N ILE A 45 20.83 12.72 13.05
CA ILE A 45 20.77 12.82 11.58
C ILE A 45 21.35 14.14 11.05
N LEU A 46 21.44 15.17 11.90
CA LEU A 46 21.95 16.49 11.52
C LEU A 46 23.49 16.54 11.48
N THR A 47 24.16 15.63 12.19
CA THR A 47 25.61 15.68 12.40
C THR A 47 26.33 14.38 12.07
N ASP A 48 25.62 13.26 11.96
CA ASP A 48 26.16 11.95 11.58
C ASP A 48 25.58 11.50 10.22
N PRO A 49 26.39 11.46 9.15
CA PRO A 49 25.96 11.00 7.83
C PRO A 49 25.38 9.58 7.84
N LYS A 50 25.94 8.68 8.67
CA LYS A 50 25.44 7.31 8.77
C LYS A 50 24.04 7.26 9.40
N ALA A 51 23.80 8.10 10.41
CA ALA A 51 22.48 8.21 11.02
C ALA A 51 21.44 8.77 10.04
N ASN A 52 21.84 9.73 9.20
CA ASN A 52 20.99 10.26 8.13
C ASN A 52 20.64 9.18 7.09
N ASP A 53 21.64 8.45 6.59
CA ASP A 53 21.42 7.38 5.60
C ASP A 53 20.48 6.29 6.12
N MET A 54 20.68 5.86 7.38
CA MET A 54 19.80 4.89 8.03
C MET A 54 18.37 5.42 8.18
N TYR A 55 18.20 6.68 8.58
CA TYR A 55 16.88 7.30 8.69
C TYR A 55 16.17 7.36 7.33
N ASN A 56 16.87 7.77 6.26
CA ASN A 56 16.29 7.84 4.93
C ASN A 56 15.86 6.45 4.45
N HIS A 57 16.71 5.43 4.64
CA HIS A 57 16.36 4.05 4.33
C HIS A 57 15.12 3.57 5.10
N GLU A 58 15.01 3.88 6.39
CA GLU A 58 13.84 3.53 7.21
C GLU A 58 12.56 4.22 6.72
N VAL A 59 12.65 5.50 6.32
CA VAL A 59 11.53 6.26 5.78
C VAL A 59 11.06 5.69 4.44
N GLU A 60 11.97 5.37 3.52
CA GLU A 60 11.61 4.76 2.24
C GLU A 60 10.96 3.38 2.44
N ALA A 61 11.57 2.54 3.29
CA ALA A 61 11.01 1.23 3.60
C ALA A 61 9.63 1.33 4.27
N TRP A 62 9.40 2.34 5.12
CA TRP A 62 8.09 2.62 5.69
C TRP A 62 7.08 3.05 4.61
N GLY A 63 7.49 3.95 3.71
CA GLY A 63 6.68 4.43 2.59
C GLY A 63 6.22 3.29 1.68
N ASP A 64 7.13 2.39 1.30
CA ASP A 64 6.83 1.22 0.46
C ASP A 64 5.79 0.31 1.10
N ARG A 65 5.91 0.04 2.40
CA ARG A 65 4.95 -0.80 3.14
C ARG A 65 3.56 -0.18 3.19
N ILE A 66 3.49 1.11 3.52
CA ILE A 66 2.20 1.83 3.56
C ILE A 66 1.58 1.95 2.19
N HIS A 67 2.37 2.26 1.16
CA HIS A 67 1.87 2.39 -0.21
C HIS A 67 1.28 1.05 -0.70
N ALA A 68 2.00 -0.05 -0.50
CA ALA A 68 1.52 -1.37 -0.89
C ALA A 68 0.23 -1.78 -0.16
N ALA A 69 0.12 -1.52 1.15
CA ALA A 69 -1.10 -1.76 1.92
C ALA A 69 -2.26 -0.85 1.47
N GLY A 70 -1.98 0.44 1.26
CA GLY A 70 -2.93 1.43 0.77
C GLY A 70 -3.53 1.06 -0.59
N LEU A 71 -2.73 0.54 -1.52
CA LEU A 71 -3.24 0.06 -2.82
C LEU A 71 -4.18 -1.14 -2.69
N ARG A 72 -3.91 -2.07 -1.76
CA ARG A 72 -4.82 -3.19 -1.47
C ARG A 72 -6.14 -2.71 -0.88
N LEU A 73 -6.10 -1.76 0.05
CA LEU A 73 -7.28 -1.12 0.62
C LEU A 73 -8.06 -0.33 -0.43
N CYS A 74 -7.37 0.45 -1.27
CA CYS A 74 -8.00 1.20 -2.36
C CYS A 74 -8.81 0.27 -3.26
N ARG A 75 -8.19 -0.83 -3.74
CA ARG A 75 -8.86 -1.82 -4.58
C ARG A 75 -10.02 -2.51 -3.88
N PHE A 76 -9.89 -2.77 -2.57
CA PHE A 76 -10.99 -3.29 -1.78
C PHE A 76 -12.20 -2.34 -1.83
N TYR A 77 -12.02 -1.04 -1.57
CA TYR A 77 -13.10 -0.06 -1.61
C TYR A 77 -13.63 0.20 -3.03
N GLN A 78 -12.75 0.19 -4.03
CA GLN A 78 -13.14 0.27 -5.45
C GLN A 78 -14.07 -0.88 -5.84
N ASN A 79 -13.77 -2.11 -5.39
CA ASN A 79 -14.62 -3.28 -5.60
C ASN A 79 -15.96 -3.21 -4.87
N LEU A 80 -16.06 -2.40 -3.81
CA LEU A 80 -17.32 -2.09 -3.12
C LEU A 80 -18.10 -0.93 -3.81
N GLY A 81 -17.61 -0.42 -4.94
CA GLY A 81 -18.25 0.65 -5.71
C GLY A 81 -17.89 2.06 -5.26
N GLN A 82 -16.84 2.23 -4.45
CA GLN A 82 -16.34 3.57 -4.12
C GLN A 82 -15.62 4.20 -5.33
N ALA A 83 -15.87 5.49 -5.56
CA ALA A 83 -15.21 6.26 -6.61
C ALA A 83 -13.80 6.69 -6.16
N VAL A 84 -12.85 5.77 -6.24
CA VAL A 84 -11.44 5.98 -5.91
C VAL A 84 -10.53 5.61 -7.08
N ASP A 85 -9.45 6.39 -7.28
CA ASP A 85 -8.39 6.05 -8.24
C ASP A 85 -7.29 5.27 -7.53
N CYS A 86 -7.12 4.01 -7.95
CA CYS A 86 -6.11 3.09 -7.42
C CYS A 86 -4.98 2.85 -8.43
N SER A 87 -4.88 3.68 -9.47
CA SER A 87 -3.78 3.63 -10.43
C SER A 87 -2.45 3.84 -9.69
N PRO A 88 -1.35 3.21 -10.15
CA PRO A 88 -0.02 3.58 -9.69
C PRO A 88 0.21 5.01 -10.20
N GLY A 89 -0.18 6.01 -9.41
CA GLY A 89 0.01 7.39 -9.78
C GLY A 89 1.50 7.64 -10.00
N PRO A 90 1.90 8.47 -10.98
CA PRO A 90 3.12 9.23 -10.74
C PRO A 90 2.90 9.95 -9.40
N ALA A 91 3.92 10.06 -8.56
CA ALA A 91 3.85 11.00 -7.45
C ALA A 91 3.53 12.36 -8.06
N THR A 92 2.26 12.77 -8.05
CA THR A 92 1.89 14.16 -8.30
C THR A 92 2.34 14.88 -7.04
N VAL A 93 3.66 15.08 -6.94
CA VAL A 93 4.20 16.21 -6.23
C VAL A 93 3.49 17.40 -6.88
N PRO A 94 2.70 18.19 -6.13
CA PRO A 94 2.39 19.52 -6.62
C PRO A 94 3.72 20.16 -6.99
N ALA A 95 3.79 20.80 -8.16
CA ALA A 95 4.97 21.57 -8.54
C ALA A 95 5.42 22.39 -7.32
N PRO A 96 6.72 22.47 -6.99
CA PRO A 96 7.18 23.28 -5.89
C PRO A 96 6.57 24.67 -6.05
N ALA A 97 5.91 25.15 -4.99
CA ALA A 97 5.45 26.54 -4.95
C ALA A 97 6.65 27.43 -5.37
N PRO A 98 6.44 28.47 -6.20
CA PRO A 98 7.53 29.32 -6.64
C PRO A 98 8.34 29.76 -5.42
N ASP A 99 9.63 29.47 -5.46
CA ASP A 99 10.58 29.62 -4.37
C ASP A 99 10.52 31.06 -3.84
N ALA A 100 9.92 31.25 -2.66
CA ALA A 100 9.89 32.56 -2.00
C ALA A 100 11.27 32.93 -1.39
N ARG A 101 12.33 32.18 -1.70
CA ARG A 101 13.71 32.41 -1.24
C ARG A 101 14.75 32.45 -2.36
N GLN A 102 14.43 33.10 -3.48
CA GLN A 102 15.51 33.73 -4.26
C GLN A 102 16.00 34.96 -3.49
N GLU A 103 17.04 34.79 -2.67
CA GLU A 103 17.87 35.92 -2.24
C GLU A 103 18.38 36.65 -3.50
N PRO A 104 18.34 37.99 -3.54
CA PRO A 104 18.90 38.73 -4.65
C PRO A 104 20.40 38.44 -4.72
N VAL A 105 20.82 37.85 -5.84
CA VAL A 105 22.23 37.73 -6.22
C VAL A 105 22.77 39.15 -6.36
N HIS A 106 23.41 39.66 -5.31
CA HIS A 106 24.28 40.82 -5.43
C HIS A 106 25.45 40.41 -6.32
N THR A 107 25.39 40.84 -7.57
CA THR A 107 26.53 40.80 -8.50
C THR A 107 27.46 41.97 -8.12
N PRO A 108 28.79 41.79 -8.13
CA PRO A 108 29.75 42.79 -7.62
C PRO A 108 29.73 44.13 -8.36
#